data_AF-A0A7G8XBB5-F1
#
_entry.id   AF-A0A7G8XBB5-F1
#
_cell.length_a   1.000
_cell.length_b   1.000
_cell.length_c   1.000
_cell.angle_alpha   90.00
_cell.angle_beta   90.00
_cell.angle_gamma   90.00
#
_symmetry.space_group_name_H-M   'P 1'
#
loop_
_entity.id
_entity.type
_entity.pdbx_description
1 polymer ?
#
loop_
_entity_poly.entity_id
_entity_poly.type
_entity_poly.pdbx_seq_one_letter_code
_entity_poly.pdbx_strand_id
1 'polypeptide(L)'
;MNSKHLDSEKLYYAFVSGANRVIKHKNELNRINVFPVADGDTGTNLTFTMQNIIEETQMKGSAKETIGSIADAALTGARGNSGIIFAQFLNGLHLGLDDEKEITLSGFSEAVESAVLYAYKSISNPVEGTIISVMKDWSNSLRLLKDRVTDFSQLFTISLEAATQSLQSTRKQLKVLRDASVVDAGGKGFVCFLEGITNYFLKVEVEETDYVSADVEFKDSGRATCFAING
;
A
#
# COMPACT_ATOMS: atom_id res chain seq x y z
N MET A 1 1.48 15.18 10.22
CA MET A 1 1.24 16.22 9.19
C MET A 1 -0.25 16.24 8.94
N ASN A 2 -0.95 17.28 9.37
CA ASN A 2 -2.40 17.37 9.18
C ASN A 2 -2.63 17.90 7.76
N SER A 3 -2.98 17.02 6.82
CA SER A 3 -3.24 17.37 5.42
C SER A 3 -4.67 17.01 5.04
N LYS A 4 -5.40 17.97 4.48
CA LYS A 4 -6.76 17.76 3.93
C LYS A 4 -6.75 17.12 2.54
N HIS A 5 -5.59 17.14 1.90
CA HIS A 5 -5.36 16.72 0.52
C HIS A 5 -4.11 15.84 0.42
N LEU A 6 -4.10 14.92 -0.54
CA LEU A 6 -2.89 14.20 -0.97
C LEU A 6 -2.43 14.76 -2.30
N ASP A 7 -1.26 15.38 -2.30
CA ASP A 7 -0.49 15.69 -3.51
C ASP A 7 0.40 14.49 -3.89
N SER A 8 1.08 14.57 -5.03
CA SER A 8 1.99 13.54 -5.52
C SER A 8 3.08 13.17 -4.50
N GLU A 9 3.63 14.16 -3.79
CA GLU A 9 4.75 13.97 -2.87
C GLU A 9 4.32 13.19 -1.62
N LYS A 10 3.25 13.64 -0.96
CA LYS A 10 2.72 12.98 0.24
C LYS A 10 2.29 11.56 -0.06
N LEU A 11 1.63 11.37 -1.20
CA LEU A 11 1.19 10.07 -1.65
C LEU A 11 2.37 9.12 -1.86
N TYR A 12 3.38 9.56 -2.62
CA TYR A 12 4.57 8.76 -2.91
C TYR A 12 5.26 8.31 -1.62
N TYR A 13 5.59 9.25 -0.72
CA TYR A 13 6.30 8.91 0.51
C TYR A 13 5.45 8.10 1.50
N ALA A 14 4.13 8.33 1.55
CA ALA A 14 3.25 7.48 2.34
C ALA A 14 3.28 6.03 1.85
N PHE A 15 3.23 5.81 0.53
CA PHE A 15 3.28 4.48 -0.08
C PHE A 15 4.63 3.81 0.09
N VAL A 16 5.74 4.56 -0.06
CA VAL A 16 7.10 4.06 0.24
C VAL A 16 7.21 3.63 1.69
N SER A 17 6.67 4.42 2.63
CA SER A 17 6.62 4.06 4.06
C SER A 17 5.82 2.77 4.30
N GLY A 18 4.66 2.63 3.64
CA GLY A 18 3.87 1.39 3.66
C GLY A 18 4.65 0.19 3.12
N ALA A 19 5.28 0.34 1.95
CA ALA A 19 6.07 -0.69 1.29
C ALA A 19 7.23 -1.17 2.17
N ASN A 20 8.03 -0.25 2.71
CA ASN A 20 9.12 -0.56 3.64
C ASN A 20 8.63 -1.32 4.87
N ARG A 21 7.46 -0.97 5.40
CA ARG A 21 6.90 -1.68 6.55
C ARG A 21 6.51 -3.11 6.22
N VAL A 22 5.98 -3.39 5.03
CA VAL A 22 5.73 -4.77 4.58
C VAL A 22 7.03 -5.56 4.47
N ILE A 23 8.06 -4.96 3.87
CA ILE A 23 9.38 -5.57 3.70
C ILE A 23 9.99 -5.94 5.07
N LYS A 24 9.91 -5.04 6.06
CA LYS A 24 10.38 -5.27 7.44
C LYS A 24 9.70 -6.47 8.11
N HIS A 25 8.45 -6.79 7.76
CA HIS A 25 7.70 -7.90 8.34
C HIS A 25 7.73 -9.19 7.49
N LYS A 26 8.54 -9.25 6.43
CA LYS A 26 8.69 -10.43 5.53
C LYS A 26 8.72 -11.77 6.29
N ASN A 27 9.59 -11.89 7.28
CA ASN A 27 9.77 -13.16 8.00
C ASN A 27 8.55 -13.56 8.84
N GLU A 28 7.86 -12.58 9.43
CA GLU A 28 6.60 -12.84 10.14
C GLU A 28 5.53 -13.33 9.16
N LEU A 29 5.38 -12.63 8.03
CA LEU A 29 4.40 -12.95 6.99
C LEU A 29 4.63 -14.36 6.42
N ASN A 30 5.88 -14.73 6.16
CA ASN A 30 6.24 -16.10 5.74
C ASN A 30 5.88 -17.13 6.81
N ARG A 31 6.15 -16.85 8.08
CA ARG A 31 5.89 -17.76 9.20
C ARG A 31 4.41 -18.07 9.39
N ILE A 32 3.52 -17.10 9.14
CA ILE A 32 2.07 -17.27 9.32
C ILE A 32 1.34 -17.72 8.04
N ASN A 33 2.07 -17.91 6.93
CA ASN A 33 1.49 -18.33 5.66
C ASN A 33 1.05 -19.80 5.69
N VAL A 34 -0.23 -20.03 5.97
CA VAL A 34 -0.86 -21.36 6.00
C VAL A 34 -2.05 -21.48 5.04
N PHE A 35 -2.39 -20.43 4.31
CA PHE A 35 -3.51 -20.39 3.36
C PHE A 35 -3.12 -19.68 2.05
N PRO A 36 -3.54 -20.19 0.88
CA PRO A 36 -4.24 -21.46 0.68
C PRO A 36 -3.33 -22.68 0.83
N VAL A 37 -2.00 -22.46 0.70
CA VAL A 37 -0.96 -23.47 0.82
C VAL A 37 0.08 -22.98 1.82
N ALA A 38 0.55 -23.87 2.69
CA ALA A 38 1.55 -23.56 3.70
C ALA A 38 2.99 -23.66 3.14
N ASP A 39 3.30 -22.87 2.12
CA ASP A 39 4.62 -22.83 1.44
C ASP A 39 5.57 -21.76 2.00
N GLY A 40 5.09 -20.92 2.93
CA GLY A 40 5.93 -19.96 3.63
C GLY A 40 6.46 -18.82 2.76
N ASP A 41 5.79 -18.50 1.64
CA ASP A 41 6.32 -17.53 0.67
C ASP A 41 5.61 -16.16 0.63
N THR A 42 4.47 -15.98 1.31
CA THR A 42 3.64 -14.75 1.20
C THR A 42 4.44 -13.47 1.48
N GLY A 43 5.26 -13.45 2.52
CA GLY A 43 6.12 -12.32 2.85
C GLY A 43 7.19 -12.06 1.79
N THR A 44 7.79 -13.11 1.23
CA THR A 44 8.75 -13.02 0.12
C THR A 44 8.08 -12.43 -1.12
N ASN A 45 6.90 -12.95 -1.49
CA ASN A 45 6.14 -12.50 -2.64
C ASN A 45 5.71 -11.03 -2.51
N LEU A 46 5.18 -10.64 -1.35
CA LEU A 46 4.86 -9.24 -1.07
C LEU A 46 6.10 -8.35 -1.07
N THR A 47 7.24 -8.81 -0.53
CA THR A 47 8.50 -8.06 -0.55
C THR A 47 8.90 -7.73 -2.00
N PHE A 48 8.84 -8.69 -2.93
CA PHE A 48 9.15 -8.43 -4.34
C PHE A 48 8.22 -7.39 -4.96
N THR A 49 6.91 -7.48 -4.71
CA THR A 49 5.95 -6.47 -5.17
C THR A 49 6.29 -5.08 -4.61
N MET A 50 6.60 -4.99 -3.31
CA MET A 50 6.87 -3.72 -2.63
C MET A 50 8.20 -3.09 -3.05
N GLN A 51 9.24 -3.90 -3.26
CA GLN A 51 10.52 -3.44 -3.80
C GLN A 51 10.34 -2.83 -5.19
N ASN A 52 9.59 -3.50 -6.07
CA ASN A 52 9.34 -2.96 -7.41
C ASN A 52 8.55 -1.64 -7.37
N ILE A 53 7.58 -1.50 -6.46
CA ILE A 53 6.89 -0.21 -6.24
C ILE A 53 7.89 0.88 -5.85
N ILE A 54 8.83 0.61 -4.95
CA ILE A 54 9.83 1.60 -4.50
C ILE A 54 10.77 1.97 -5.66
N GLU A 55 11.22 0.99 -6.43
CA GLU A 55 12.24 1.14 -7.48
C GLU A 55 11.70 1.78 -8.76
N GLU A 56 10.49 1.42 -9.18
CA GLU A 56 9.97 1.78 -10.52
C GLU A 56 8.93 2.91 -10.49
N THR A 57 8.43 3.30 -9.32
CA THR A 57 7.47 4.40 -9.23
C THR A 57 8.13 5.73 -9.58
N GLN A 58 7.47 6.48 -10.47
CA GLN A 58 7.83 7.85 -10.81
C GLN A 58 6.79 8.81 -10.24
N MET A 59 7.24 9.78 -9.43
CA MET A 59 6.40 10.90 -9.01
C MET A 59 6.06 11.78 -10.22
N LYS A 60 4.78 12.14 -10.38
CA LYS A 60 4.25 12.89 -11.54
C LYS A 60 3.59 14.20 -11.12
N GLY A 61 3.10 14.96 -12.11
CA GLY A 61 2.54 16.29 -11.92
C GLY A 61 1.20 16.31 -11.18
N SER A 62 0.47 15.19 -11.17
CA SER A 62 -0.74 15.00 -10.35
C SER A 62 -0.65 13.76 -9.46
N ALA A 63 -1.46 13.76 -8.40
CA ALA A 63 -1.63 12.61 -7.53
C ALA A 63 -2.16 11.39 -8.29
N LYS A 64 -3.12 11.57 -9.23
CA LYS A 64 -3.64 10.47 -10.05
C LYS A 64 -2.58 9.84 -10.94
N GLU A 65 -1.76 10.64 -11.63
CA GLU A 65 -0.65 10.15 -12.45
C GLU A 65 0.39 9.39 -11.60
N THR A 66 0.64 9.87 -10.38
CA THR A 66 1.55 9.21 -9.44
C THR A 66 0.99 7.86 -8.95
N ILE A 67 -0.30 7.77 -8.60
CA ILE A 67 -0.95 6.47 -8.30
C ILE A 67 -0.94 5.55 -9.52
N GLY A 68 -1.10 6.10 -10.73
CA GLY A 68 -0.96 5.34 -11.97
C GLY A 68 0.42 4.67 -12.07
N SER A 69 1.50 5.45 -11.85
CA SER A 69 2.85 4.89 -11.85
C SER A 69 3.06 3.85 -10.74
N ILE A 70 2.49 4.05 -9.55
CA ILE A 70 2.52 3.07 -8.46
C ILE A 70 1.79 1.78 -8.85
N ALA A 71 0.62 1.90 -9.47
CA ALA A 71 -0.18 0.75 -9.91
C ALA A 71 0.54 -0.05 -11.00
N ASP A 72 1.15 0.63 -11.97
CA ASP A 72 1.93 0.00 -13.05
C ASP A 72 3.14 -0.77 -12.50
N ALA A 73 3.88 -0.17 -11.57
CA ALA A 73 4.99 -0.83 -10.87
C ALA A 73 4.47 -2.05 -10.09
N ALA A 74 3.40 -1.90 -9.32
CA ALA A 74 2.81 -3.01 -8.57
C ALA A 74 2.39 -4.17 -9.48
N LEU A 75 1.75 -3.89 -10.63
CA LEU A 75 1.30 -4.89 -11.59
C LEU A 75 2.47 -5.63 -12.24
N THR A 76 3.53 -4.90 -12.61
CA THR A 76 4.72 -5.46 -13.26
C THR A 76 5.56 -6.28 -12.28
N GLY A 77 5.65 -5.83 -11.03
CA GLY A 77 6.38 -6.50 -9.96
C GLY A 77 5.61 -7.57 -9.19
N ALA A 78 4.30 -7.73 -9.43
CA ALA A 78 3.44 -8.59 -8.63
C ALA A 78 3.92 -10.06 -8.61
N ARG A 79 4.08 -10.62 -7.41
CA ARG A 79 4.39 -12.05 -7.20
C ARG A 79 3.36 -12.71 -6.30
N GLY A 80 3.02 -13.96 -6.62
CA GLY A 80 2.05 -14.76 -5.87
C GLY A 80 0.64 -14.16 -5.85
N ASN A 81 -0.29 -14.87 -5.20
CA ASN A 81 -1.70 -14.45 -5.15
C ASN A 81 -1.86 -13.14 -4.37
N SER A 82 -1.20 -13.00 -3.22
CA SER A 82 -1.29 -11.78 -2.40
C SER A 82 -0.73 -10.56 -3.12
N GLY A 83 0.40 -10.69 -3.82
CA GLY A 83 0.98 -9.58 -4.59
C GLY A 83 0.11 -9.17 -5.78
N ILE A 84 -0.48 -10.14 -6.49
CA ILE A 84 -1.43 -9.87 -7.58
C ILE A 84 -2.65 -9.14 -7.05
N ILE A 85 -3.29 -9.63 -5.98
CA ILE A 85 -4.48 -8.98 -5.39
C ILE A 85 -4.15 -7.55 -4.94
N PHE A 86 -2.99 -7.35 -4.32
CA PHE A 86 -2.52 -6.02 -3.92
C PHE A 86 -2.36 -5.09 -5.14
N ALA A 87 -1.72 -5.56 -6.21
CA ALA A 87 -1.55 -4.78 -7.43
C ALA A 87 -2.89 -4.45 -8.10
N GLN A 88 -3.84 -5.38 -8.11
CA GLN A 88 -5.19 -5.14 -8.62
C GLN A 88 -5.95 -4.11 -7.78
N PHE A 89 -5.78 -4.13 -6.45
CA PHE A 89 -6.31 -3.09 -5.57
C PHE A 89 -5.73 -1.71 -5.92
N LEU A 90 -4.40 -1.61 -6.09
CA LEU A 90 -3.76 -0.34 -6.46
C LEU A 90 -4.19 0.17 -7.84
N ASN A 91 -4.34 -0.74 -8.81
CA ASN A 91 -4.88 -0.38 -10.12
C ASN A 91 -6.33 0.10 -10.03
N GLY A 92 -7.16 -0.58 -9.24
CA GLY A 92 -8.53 -0.13 -8.98
C GLY A 92 -8.59 1.25 -8.29
N LEU A 93 -7.63 1.54 -7.41
CA LEU A 93 -7.49 2.86 -6.77
C LEU A 93 -7.14 3.93 -7.80
N HIS A 94 -6.17 3.67 -8.70
CA HIS A 94 -5.84 4.58 -9.80
C HIS A 94 -7.06 4.88 -10.68
N LEU A 95 -7.77 3.82 -11.11
CA LEU A 95 -8.93 3.93 -11.99
C LEU A 95 -10.12 4.64 -11.34
N GLY A 96 -10.25 4.54 -10.01
CA GLY A 96 -11.32 5.17 -9.23
C GLY A 96 -11.11 6.65 -8.93
N LEU A 97 -9.95 7.23 -9.29
CA LEU A 97 -9.66 8.64 -9.03
C LEU A 97 -10.05 9.53 -10.21
N ASP A 98 -10.57 10.70 -9.87
CA ASP A 98 -10.78 11.79 -10.83
C ASP A 98 -9.45 12.42 -11.24
N ASP A 99 -9.43 13.06 -12.41
CA ASP A 99 -8.25 13.70 -12.97
C ASP A 99 -7.95 15.06 -12.31
N GLU A 100 -7.58 14.99 -11.03
CA GLU A 100 -7.30 16.13 -10.16
C GLU A 100 -5.84 16.13 -9.71
N LYS A 101 -5.29 17.33 -9.47
CA LYS A 101 -3.91 17.47 -8.98
C LYS A 101 -3.71 16.89 -7.58
N GLU A 102 -4.73 17.02 -6.74
CA GLU A 102 -4.70 16.59 -5.35
C GLU A 102 -5.96 15.78 -5.01
N ILE A 103 -5.83 14.80 -4.12
CA ILE A 103 -6.93 13.91 -3.72
C ILE A 103 -7.52 14.40 -2.40
N THR A 104 -8.84 14.61 -2.37
CA THR A 104 -9.59 14.95 -1.14
C THR A 104 -9.88 13.71 -0.30
N LEU A 105 -10.29 13.88 0.96
CA LEU A 105 -10.74 12.77 1.80
C LEU A 105 -11.86 11.95 1.14
N SER A 106 -12.85 12.64 0.53
CA SER A 106 -13.97 11.99 -0.14
C SER A 106 -13.54 11.27 -1.41
N GLY A 107 -12.74 11.92 -2.25
CA GLY A 107 -12.20 11.30 -3.47
C GLY A 107 -11.35 10.06 -3.16
N PHE A 108 -10.53 10.11 -2.10
CA PHE A 108 -9.77 8.93 -1.66
C PHE A 108 -10.69 7.80 -1.20
N SER A 109 -11.69 8.10 -0.36
CA SER A 109 -12.62 7.09 0.14
C SER A 109 -13.43 6.42 -0.99
N GLU A 110 -13.86 7.18 -1.98
CA GLU A 110 -14.64 6.67 -3.12
C GLU A 110 -13.76 5.85 -4.08
N ALA A 111 -12.52 6.29 -4.30
CA ALA A 111 -11.55 5.53 -5.08
C ALA A 111 -11.17 4.21 -4.38
N VAL A 112 -11.04 4.18 -3.05
CA VAL A 112 -10.80 2.94 -2.31
C VAL A 112 -12.00 1.99 -2.39
N GLU A 113 -13.24 2.48 -2.33
CA GLU A 113 -14.43 1.65 -2.52
C GLU A 113 -14.44 1.00 -3.91
N SER A 114 -14.10 1.76 -4.94
CA SER A 114 -13.93 1.26 -6.31
C SER A 114 -12.78 0.25 -6.41
N ALA A 115 -11.66 0.50 -5.72
CA ALA A 115 -10.49 -0.37 -5.68
C ALA A 115 -10.80 -1.75 -5.09
N VAL A 116 -11.57 -1.80 -4.00
CA VAL A 116 -12.02 -3.06 -3.40
C VAL A 116 -12.87 -3.84 -4.40
N LEU A 117 -13.86 -3.18 -5.04
CA LEU A 117 -14.71 -3.85 -6.04
C LEU A 117 -13.89 -4.39 -7.21
N TYR A 118 -12.88 -3.64 -7.66
CA TYR A 118 -11.99 -4.07 -8.73
C TYR A 118 -11.15 -5.28 -8.33
N ALA A 119 -10.53 -5.25 -7.14
CA ALA A 119 -9.76 -6.36 -6.61
C ALA A 119 -10.61 -7.64 -6.46
N TYR A 120 -11.83 -7.53 -5.93
CA TYR A 120 -12.76 -8.66 -5.84
C TYR A 120 -13.07 -9.28 -7.22
N LYS A 121 -13.31 -8.44 -8.24
CA LYS A 121 -13.59 -8.90 -9.61
C LYS A 121 -12.39 -9.55 -10.31
N SER A 122 -11.18 -9.19 -9.90
CA SER A 122 -9.95 -9.77 -10.45
C SER A 122 -9.67 -11.20 -9.98
N ILE A 123 -10.37 -11.67 -8.94
CA ILE A 123 -10.18 -12.99 -8.34
C ILE A 123 -11.30 -13.91 -8.83
N SER A 124 -10.94 -15.06 -9.42
CA SER A 124 -11.94 -16.01 -9.94
C SER A 124 -12.85 -16.58 -8.84
N ASN A 125 -12.30 -16.83 -7.64
CA ASN A 125 -13.03 -17.34 -6.49
C ASN A 125 -12.60 -16.57 -5.23
N PRO A 126 -13.21 -15.41 -4.94
CA PRO A 126 -12.86 -14.63 -3.75
C PRO A 126 -13.23 -15.40 -2.48
N VAL A 127 -12.30 -15.45 -1.53
CA VAL A 127 -12.47 -16.14 -0.25
C VAL A 127 -12.50 -15.13 0.88
N GLU A 128 -13.63 -15.03 1.58
CA GLU A 128 -13.73 -14.23 2.80
C GLU A 128 -12.87 -14.83 3.93
N GLY A 129 -12.36 -13.97 4.82
CA GLY A 129 -11.32 -14.34 5.79
C GLY A 129 -9.91 -14.27 5.24
N THR A 130 -9.71 -13.54 4.14
CA THR A 130 -8.40 -13.26 3.55
C THR A 130 -8.20 -11.74 3.38
N ILE A 131 -7.10 -11.34 2.76
CA ILE A 131 -6.76 -9.94 2.42
C ILE A 131 -7.95 -9.10 1.91
N ILE A 132 -8.81 -9.66 1.06
CA ILE A 132 -9.96 -8.93 0.51
C ILE A 132 -11.01 -8.55 1.55
N SER A 133 -11.19 -9.35 2.61
CA SER A 133 -12.08 -9.01 3.73
C SER A 133 -11.54 -7.81 4.50
N VAL A 134 -10.22 -7.77 4.72
CA VAL A 134 -9.56 -6.65 5.39
C VAL A 134 -9.67 -5.37 4.57
N MET A 135 -9.44 -5.46 3.25
CA MET A 135 -9.61 -4.32 2.33
C MET A 135 -11.05 -3.80 2.34
N LYS A 136 -12.04 -4.70 2.30
CA LYS A 136 -13.47 -4.33 2.35
C LYS A 136 -13.84 -3.62 3.65
N ASP A 137 -13.43 -4.16 4.79
CA ASP A 137 -13.77 -3.58 6.10
C ASP A 137 -13.06 -2.23 6.31
N TRP A 138 -11.82 -2.11 5.84
CA TRP A 138 -11.10 -0.84 5.82
C TRP A 138 -11.80 0.20 4.95
N SER A 139 -12.19 -0.17 3.72
CA SER A 139 -12.94 0.69 2.81
C SER A 139 -14.27 1.17 3.41
N ASN A 140 -14.99 0.29 4.11
CA ASN A 140 -16.22 0.66 4.81
C ASN A 140 -15.95 1.69 5.91
N SER A 141 -14.85 1.55 6.64
CA SER A 141 -14.43 2.52 7.66
C SER A 141 -14.13 3.89 7.05
N LEU A 142 -13.36 3.95 5.96
CA LEU A 142 -13.08 5.21 5.24
C LEU A 142 -14.37 5.93 4.83
N ARG A 143 -15.34 5.20 4.28
CA ARG A 143 -16.64 5.76 3.87
C ARG A 143 -17.41 6.38 5.01
N LEU A 144 -17.34 5.81 6.21
CA LEU A 144 -17.99 6.34 7.41
C LEU A 144 -17.25 7.54 8.00
N LEU A 145 -15.94 7.64 7.76
CA LEU A 145 -15.05 8.64 8.35
C LEU A 145 -14.86 9.89 7.48
N LYS A 146 -15.01 9.80 6.15
CA LYS A 146 -14.65 10.88 5.21
C LYS A 146 -15.25 12.25 5.55
N ASP A 147 -16.47 12.28 6.09
CA ASP A 147 -17.19 13.50 6.48
C ASP A 147 -17.07 13.84 7.99
N ARG A 148 -16.37 13.01 8.77
CA ARG A 148 -16.24 13.11 10.23
C ARG A 148 -14.85 13.48 10.71
N VAL A 149 -13.84 13.30 9.86
CA VAL A 149 -12.45 13.63 10.15
C VAL A 149 -12.01 14.86 9.37
N THR A 150 -10.98 15.55 9.86
CA THR A 150 -10.53 16.81 9.24
C THR A 150 -9.31 16.67 8.34
N ASP A 151 -8.61 15.55 8.36
CA ASP A 151 -7.36 15.33 7.63
C ASP A 151 -7.04 13.84 7.48
N PHE A 152 -6.06 13.55 6.61
CA PHE A 152 -5.60 12.18 6.33
C PHE A 152 -4.92 11.51 7.53
N SER A 153 -4.33 12.27 8.45
CA SER A 153 -3.73 11.71 9.65
C SER A 153 -4.80 11.04 10.51
N GLN A 154 -5.92 11.71 10.75
CA GLN A 154 -7.07 11.14 11.45
C GLN A 154 -7.73 10.01 10.65
N LEU A 155 -7.89 10.18 9.33
CA LEU A 155 -8.49 9.16 8.47
C LEU A 155 -7.74 7.84 8.56
N PHE A 156 -6.42 7.85 8.37
CA PHE A 156 -5.59 6.64 8.44
C PHE A 156 -5.48 6.07 9.85
N THR A 157 -5.35 6.93 10.88
CA THR A 157 -5.25 6.45 12.28
C THR A 157 -6.51 5.69 12.70
N ILE A 158 -7.70 6.25 12.46
CA ILE A 158 -8.96 5.64 12.91
C ILE A 158 -9.33 4.45 12.02
N SER A 159 -9.15 4.55 10.70
CA SER A 159 -9.48 3.44 9.79
C SER A 159 -8.55 2.23 9.95
N LEU A 160 -7.30 2.44 10.38
CA LEU A 160 -6.36 1.36 10.68
C LEU A 160 -6.89 0.43 11.80
N GLU A 161 -7.64 0.96 12.77
CA GLU A 161 -8.26 0.14 13.81
C GLU A 161 -9.25 -0.87 13.22
N ALA A 162 -10.07 -0.43 12.25
CA ALA A 162 -11.02 -1.30 11.55
C ALA A 162 -10.29 -2.39 10.74
N ALA A 163 -9.23 -2.04 10.02
CA ALA A 163 -8.41 -3.01 9.30
C ALA A 163 -7.77 -4.04 10.26
N THR A 164 -7.27 -3.57 11.41
CA THR A 164 -6.67 -4.43 12.43
C THR A 164 -7.69 -5.38 13.06
N GLN A 165 -8.90 -4.89 13.37
CA GLN A 165 -9.99 -5.73 13.89
C GLN A 165 -10.46 -6.77 12.86
N SER A 166 -10.56 -6.39 11.58
CA SER A 166 -10.87 -7.31 10.49
C SER A 166 -9.80 -8.39 10.37
N LEU A 167 -8.52 -8.01 10.41
CA LEU A 167 -7.40 -8.96 10.40
C LEU A 167 -7.49 -9.96 11.54
N GLN A 168 -7.76 -9.53 12.78
CA GLN A 168 -7.93 -10.45 13.91
C GLN A 168 -9.10 -11.42 13.70
N SER A 169 -10.14 -10.97 13.02
CA SER A 169 -11.32 -11.78 12.73
C SER A 169 -11.03 -12.89 11.71
N THR A 170 -10.07 -12.70 10.79
CA THR A 170 -9.68 -13.73 9.80
C THR A 170 -9.30 -15.06 10.44
N ARG A 171 -8.64 -15.03 11.60
CA ARG A 171 -8.26 -16.21 12.40
C ARG A 171 -9.45 -17.11 12.74
N LYS A 172 -10.66 -16.56 12.84
CA LYS A 172 -11.88 -17.32 13.18
C LYS A 172 -12.68 -17.74 11.94
N GLN A 173 -12.48 -17.06 10.80
CA GLN A 173 -13.29 -17.21 9.60
C GLN A 173 -12.88 -18.43 8.75
N LEU A 174 -11.58 -18.75 8.69
CA LEU A 174 -11.08 -19.92 7.97
C LEU A 174 -10.61 -21.01 8.93
N LYS A 175 -10.99 -22.27 8.67
CA LYS A 175 -10.59 -23.42 9.49
C LYS A 175 -9.07 -23.55 9.60
N VAL A 176 -8.35 -23.39 8.48
CA VAL A 176 -6.88 -23.51 8.48
C VAL A 176 -6.19 -22.44 9.33
N LEU A 177 -6.68 -21.19 9.28
CA LEU A 177 -6.16 -20.10 10.10
C LEU A 177 -6.45 -20.34 11.59
N ARG A 178 -7.67 -20.81 11.91
CA ARG A 178 -8.08 -21.15 13.28
C ARG A 178 -7.24 -22.27 13.87
N ASP A 179 -7.06 -23.36 13.13
CA ASP A 179 -6.33 -24.54 13.57
C ASP A 179 -4.84 -24.21 13.79
N ALA A 180 -4.26 -23.41 12.90
CA ALA A 180 -2.88 -22.91 13.04
C ALA A 180 -2.75 -21.74 14.05
N SER A 181 -3.86 -21.22 14.56
CA SER A 181 -3.88 -20.10 15.51
C SER A 181 -3.22 -18.81 14.99
N VAL A 182 -3.31 -18.57 13.68
CA VAL A 182 -2.75 -17.38 13.00
C VAL A 182 -3.83 -16.58 12.28
N VAL A 183 -3.51 -15.34 11.91
CA VAL A 183 -4.34 -14.52 11.01
C VAL A 183 -3.93 -14.77 9.56
N ASP A 184 -4.71 -14.27 8.59
CA ASP A 184 -4.34 -14.32 7.18
C ASP A 184 -3.03 -13.55 6.90
N ALA A 185 -2.10 -14.20 6.20
CA ALA A 185 -0.78 -13.62 5.91
C ALA A 185 -0.89 -12.42 4.95
N GLY A 186 -1.71 -12.53 3.91
CA GLY A 186 -1.94 -11.43 2.97
C GLY A 186 -2.62 -10.23 3.66
N GLY A 187 -3.63 -10.48 4.48
CA GLY A 187 -4.30 -9.48 5.31
C GLY A 187 -3.34 -8.79 6.27
N LYS A 188 -2.44 -9.54 6.93
CA LYS A 188 -1.40 -8.94 7.79
C LYS A 188 -0.46 -8.06 6.99
N GLY A 189 -0.07 -8.50 5.78
CA GLY A 189 0.72 -7.67 4.86
C GLY A 189 0.03 -6.35 4.52
N PHE A 190 -1.27 -6.38 4.21
CA PHE A 190 -2.05 -5.16 3.96
C PHE A 190 -2.14 -4.25 5.19
N VAL A 191 -2.36 -4.80 6.39
CA VAL A 191 -2.34 -4.00 7.63
C VAL A 191 -0.96 -3.40 7.88
N CYS A 192 0.14 -4.14 7.67
CA CYS A 192 1.50 -3.59 7.76
C CYS A 192 1.71 -2.43 6.79
N PHE A 193 1.17 -2.51 5.57
CA PHE A 193 1.22 -1.41 4.62
C PHE A 193 0.49 -0.16 5.15
N LEU A 194 -0.74 -0.34 5.66
CA LEU A 194 -1.52 0.76 6.24
C LEU A 194 -0.84 1.37 7.47
N GLU A 195 -0.25 0.56 8.35
CA GLU A 195 0.53 1.04 9.49
C GLU A 195 1.70 1.93 9.04
N GLY A 196 2.36 1.60 7.92
CA GLY A 196 3.47 2.39 7.39
C GLY A 196 3.00 3.73 6.83
N ILE A 197 1.87 3.72 6.11
CA ILE A 197 1.20 4.96 5.68
C ILE A 197 0.82 5.82 6.89
N THR A 198 0.20 5.23 7.91
CA THR A 198 -0.21 5.95 9.13
C THR A 198 1.00 6.56 9.83
N ASN A 199 2.12 5.83 9.95
CA ASN A 199 3.36 6.34 10.55
C ASN A 199 3.91 7.56 9.81
N TYR A 200 3.85 7.58 8.48
CA TYR A 200 4.24 8.75 7.68
C TYR A 200 3.41 9.98 8.05
N PHE A 201 2.09 9.84 8.17
CA PHE A 201 1.22 10.96 8.57
C PHE A 201 1.42 11.37 10.03
N LEU A 202 1.71 10.43 10.93
CA LEU A 202 1.95 10.72 12.34
C LEU A 202 3.36 11.26 12.63
N LYS A 203 4.29 11.19 11.67
CA LYS A 203 5.72 11.50 11.86
C LYS A 203 6.34 10.72 13.01
N VAL A 204 5.98 9.45 13.16
CA VAL A 204 6.72 8.58 14.06
C VAL A 204 8.14 8.49 13.48
N GLU A 205 9.16 8.88 14.26
CA GLU A 205 10.55 8.70 13.85
C GLU A 205 10.76 7.22 13.53
N VAL A 206 11.11 6.98 12.28
CA VAL A 206 11.41 5.66 11.75
C VAL A 206 12.90 5.48 12.06
N GLU A 207 13.28 4.49 12.86
CA GLU A 207 14.67 4.31 13.32
C GLU A 207 15.59 4.15 12.08
N GLU A 208 16.78 4.78 12.06
CA GLU A 208 17.69 4.82 10.88
C GLU A 208 18.05 3.44 10.27
N THR A 209 17.79 2.34 10.97
CA THR A 209 17.86 0.97 10.43
C THR A 209 16.75 0.61 9.43
N ASP A 210 15.82 1.52 9.15
CA ASP A 210 14.57 1.27 8.41
C ASP A 210 14.60 1.64 6.92
N TYR A 211 15.72 2.15 6.41
CA TYR A 211 15.93 2.29 4.97
C TYR A 211 16.81 1.15 4.45
N VAL A 212 16.26 0.33 3.55
CA VAL A 212 17.10 -0.44 2.63
C VAL A 212 17.61 0.58 1.61
N SER A 213 18.93 0.84 1.61
CA SER A 213 19.54 1.76 0.66
C SER A 213 19.30 1.26 -0.77
N ALA A 214 18.41 1.93 -1.49
CA ALA A 214 18.48 1.95 -2.94
C ALA A 214 19.60 2.92 -3.30
N ASP A 215 20.78 2.39 -3.62
CA ASP A 215 21.87 3.17 -4.21
C ASP A 215 21.41 3.66 -5.59
N VAL A 216 20.74 4.82 -5.63
CA VAL A 216 20.40 5.50 -6.88
C VAL A 216 21.58 6.39 -7.27
N GLU A 217 22.48 5.85 -8.08
CA GLU A 217 23.46 6.67 -8.81
C GLU A 217 22.73 7.59 -9.79
N PHE A 218 22.63 8.87 -9.47
CA PHE A 218 22.26 9.91 -10.42
C PHE A 218 23.38 10.02 -11.48
N LYS A 219 23.15 9.45 -12.66
CA LYS A 219 23.94 9.80 -13.85
C LYS A 219 23.54 11.18 -14.33
N ASP A 220 24.30 12.16 -13.87
CA ASP A 220 24.25 13.54 -14.35
C ASP A 220 24.63 13.55 -15.85
N SER A 221 23.63 13.68 -16.73
CA SER A 221 23.85 13.83 -18.17
C SER A 221 24.29 15.27 -18.43
N GLY A 222 25.60 15.49 -18.28
CA GLY A 222 26.26 16.76 -18.49
C GLY A 222 25.90 17.38 -19.86
N ARG A 223 25.10 18.44 -19.82
CA ARG A 223 25.09 19.46 -20.87
C ARG A 223 26.36 20.28 -20.71
N ALA A 224 27.36 19.96 -21.54
CA ALA A 224 28.47 20.86 -21.79
C ALA A 224 27.94 22.13 -22.48
N THR A 225 27.85 23.23 -21.74
CA THR A 225 27.86 24.57 -22.33
C THR A 225 29.19 25.22 -22.03
N CYS A 226 30.00 25.28 -23.09
CA CYS A 226 31.21 26.07 -23.21
C CYS A 226 30.92 27.55 -22.89
N PHE A 227 31.66 28.12 -21.93
CA PHE A 227 31.99 29.54 -21.93
C PHE A 227 33.42 29.69 -21.39
N ALA A 228 34.34 29.95 -22.32
CA ALA A 228 35.64 30.51 -22.03
C ALA A 228 35.47 31.98 -21.65
N ILE A 229 36.04 32.44 -20.53
CA ILE A 229 36.48 33.82 -20.36
C ILE A 229 37.77 33.84 -19.51
N ASN A 230 38.75 34.54 -20.07
CA ASN A 230 40.14 34.77 -19.67
C ASN A 230 40.42 35.08 -18.20
N GLY A 231 41.62 34.66 -17.76
CA GLY A 231 42.36 35.13 -16.59
C GLY A 231 43.74 34.47 -16.53
#